data_AF-A0A7L7VQR2-F1
#
_entry.id   AF-A0A7L7VQR2-F1
#
_cell.length_a   1.000
_cell.length_b   1.000
_cell.length_c   1.000
_cell.angle_alpha   90.00
_cell.angle_beta   90.00
_cell.angle_gamma   90.00
#
_symmetry.space_group_name_H-M   'P 1'
#
loop_
_entity.id
_entity.type
_entity.pdbx_description
1 polymer ?
#
loop_
_entity_poly.entity_id
_entity_poly.type
_entity_poly.pdbx_seq_one_letter_code
_entity_poly.pdbx_strand_id
1 'polypeptide(L)'
;MKKITTAAAALALLAGLSGCSLFPSPTPLPDIAPASPVSVLPPECPFVAEVYLTPVRIPLGTPRETIGSVLNAYSGWLNAGSELVTAWSPGTAVPENCVERLAARNAEAYSGTLFTTHSDVAWQEYFASVKVRNQQNLAAVRRAEPESSGRGTFELLQEIDSSATDSGTFLKFDAVYRPVMAGQGSWEDLDKPTRWYVELVPAGEFLVINYIETKPAAGYPAA
;
A
#
# COMPACT_ATOMS: atom_id res chain seq x y z
N MET A 1 21.12 -77.60 -40.85
CA MET A 1 22.40 -78.18 -41.33
C MET A 1 23.24 -77.08 -41.96
N LYS A 2 24.53 -77.03 -41.59
CA LYS A 2 25.61 -76.17 -42.12
C LYS A 2 25.51 -74.66 -41.85
N LYS A 3 26.55 -73.93 -41.45
CA LYS A 3 27.85 -74.16 -40.79
C LYS A 3 28.51 -72.76 -40.84
N ILE A 4 29.26 -72.41 -39.79
CA ILE A 4 30.60 -71.77 -39.87
C ILE A 4 30.58 -70.26 -40.21
N THR A 5 30.78 -69.37 -39.22
CA THR A 5 32.08 -68.78 -38.75
C THR A 5 32.67 -67.82 -39.78
N THR A 6 33.31 -66.68 -39.52
CA THR A 6 33.87 -66.00 -38.32
C THR A 6 34.54 -64.72 -38.87
N ALA A 7 34.82 -63.77 -37.98
CA ALA A 7 35.86 -62.73 -38.11
C ALA A 7 35.62 -61.62 -39.15
N ALA A 8 36.12 -60.41 -38.97
CA ALA A 8 36.73 -59.72 -37.85
C ALA A 8 36.82 -58.24 -38.24
N ALA A 9 36.95 -57.40 -37.22
CA ALA A 9 37.75 -56.17 -37.18
C ALA A 9 37.75 -55.25 -38.42
N ALA A 10 37.34 -54.00 -38.22
CA ALA A 10 38.24 -52.98 -37.70
C ALA A 10 37.53 -51.63 -37.59
N LEU A 11 37.77 -50.94 -36.49
CA LEU A 11 37.44 -49.53 -36.29
C LEU A 11 38.19 -48.67 -37.32
N ALA A 12 37.50 -47.69 -37.89
CA ALA A 12 38.11 -46.42 -38.26
C ALA A 12 37.24 -45.28 -37.73
N LEU A 13 37.91 -44.41 -36.99
CA LEU A 13 37.37 -43.31 -36.20
C LEU A 13 36.80 -42.17 -37.07
N LEU A 14 35.66 -41.66 -36.58
CA LEU A 14 35.27 -40.26 -36.42
C LEU A 14 35.54 -39.22 -37.53
N ALA A 15 34.40 -38.60 -37.86
CA ALA A 15 34.16 -37.16 -37.89
C ALA A 15 34.49 -36.40 -39.19
N GLY A 16 33.45 -35.74 -39.71
CA GLY A 16 33.65 -34.54 -40.53
C GLY A 16 32.48 -34.16 -41.44
N LEU A 17 31.58 -33.32 -40.89
CA LEU A 17 30.94 -32.18 -41.55
C LEU A 17 29.68 -32.39 -42.43
N SER A 18 28.54 -32.24 -41.75
CA SER A 18 27.50 -31.21 -41.99
C SER A 18 26.98 -30.97 -43.41
N GLY A 19 25.79 -31.50 -43.70
CA GLY A 19 24.87 -31.03 -44.74
C GLY A 19 23.67 -30.30 -44.11
N CYS A 20 23.43 -29.07 -44.58
CA CYS A 20 22.43 -28.12 -44.12
C CYS A 20 20.99 -28.63 -44.24
N SER A 21 20.22 -28.59 -43.15
CA SER A 21 18.75 -28.68 -43.20
C SER A 21 18.17 -27.26 -43.29
N LEU A 22 17.36 -27.02 -44.33
CA LEU A 22 16.83 -25.71 -44.77
C LEU A 22 15.58 -25.23 -44.02
N PHE A 23 15.39 -25.63 -42.75
CA PHE A 23 14.29 -25.11 -41.94
C PHE A 23 14.78 -24.92 -40.50
N PRO A 24 14.78 -23.69 -39.94
CA PRO A 24 14.94 -23.55 -38.51
C PRO A 24 13.73 -24.20 -37.85
N SER A 25 13.98 -25.25 -37.07
CA SER A 25 12.98 -25.75 -36.13
C SER A 25 12.43 -24.56 -35.34
N PRO A 26 11.10 -24.38 -35.24
CA PRO A 26 10.55 -23.30 -34.44
C PRO A 26 11.12 -23.44 -33.04
N THR A 27 11.80 -22.40 -32.57
CA THR A 27 12.28 -22.31 -31.20
C THR A 27 11.10 -22.63 -30.29
N PRO A 28 11.21 -23.54 -29.32
CA PRO A 28 10.19 -23.67 -28.30
C PRO A 28 9.97 -22.27 -27.74
N LEU A 29 8.72 -21.78 -27.78
CA LEU A 29 8.35 -20.59 -27.04
C LEU A 29 8.87 -20.79 -25.62
N PRO A 30 9.54 -19.79 -25.00
CA PRO A 30 9.93 -19.93 -23.61
C PRO A 30 8.69 -20.35 -22.83
N ASP A 31 8.80 -21.41 -22.03
CA ASP A 31 7.80 -21.77 -21.04
C ASP A 31 7.67 -20.55 -20.11
N ILE A 32 6.77 -19.63 -20.45
CA ILE A 32 6.35 -18.58 -19.53
C ILE A 32 5.43 -19.31 -18.55
N ALA A 33 6.04 -20.03 -17.62
CA ALA A 33 5.35 -20.45 -16.41
C ALA A 33 4.66 -19.18 -15.85
N PRO A 34 3.39 -19.25 -15.43
CA PRO A 34 2.72 -18.12 -14.83
C PRO A 34 3.64 -17.54 -13.75
N ALA A 35 3.97 -16.25 -13.85
CA ALA A 35 4.84 -15.62 -12.88
C ALA A 35 4.26 -15.86 -11.48
N SER A 36 5.00 -16.59 -10.65
CA SER A 36 4.58 -16.82 -9.26
C SER A 36 4.29 -15.45 -8.63
N PRO A 37 3.17 -15.30 -7.90
CA PRO A 37 2.82 -14.02 -7.32
C PRO A 37 3.93 -13.54 -6.40
N VAL A 38 4.38 -12.31 -6.60
CA VAL A 38 5.47 -11.70 -5.83
C VAL A 38 4.87 -10.97 -4.63
N SER A 39 5.36 -11.28 -3.43
CA SER A 39 4.98 -10.56 -2.22
C SER A 39 5.59 -9.16 -2.22
N VAL A 40 4.83 -8.17 -1.77
CA VAL A 40 5.32 -6.80 -1.54
C VAL A 40 6.20 -6.70 -0.30
N LEU A 41 6.08 -7.68 0.60
CA LEU A 41 6.92 -7.84 1.79
C LEU A 41 8.03 -8.87 1.55
N PRO A 42 9.18 -8.72 2.25
CA PRO A 42 10.27 -9.70 2.21
C PRO A 42 9.85 -11.12 2.64
N PRO A 43 10.63 -12.16 2.26
CA PRO A 43 10.28 -13.56 2.51
C PRO A 43 10.12 -13.96 3.98
N GLU A 44 10.72 -13.21 4.91
CA GLU A 44 10.55 -13.42 6.35
C GLU A 44 9.15 -13.04 6.88
N CYS A 45 8.34 -12.35 6.06
CA CYS A 45 7.00 -11.90 6.42
C CYS A 45 5.90 -12.73 5.73
N PRO A 46 4.68 -12.76 6.29
CA PRO A 46 3.54 -13.35 5.61
C PRO A 46 3.34 -12.74 4.23
N PHE A 47 2.91 -13.58 3.28
CA PHE A 47 2.66 -13.15 1.91
C PHE A 47 1.62 -12.03 1.86
N VAL A 48 1.95 -10.93 1.18
CA VAL A 48 1.04 -9.82 0.90
C VAL A 48 1.11 -9.49 -0.59
N ALA A 49 -0.01 -9.64 -1.29
CA ALA A 49 -0.13 -9.24 -2.68
C ALA A 49 -0.35 -7.72 -2.83
N GLU A 50 0.07 -7.16 -3.97
CA GLU A 50 -0.09 -5.74 -4.32
C GLU A 50 -1.54 -5.24 -4.21
N VAL A 51 -2.53 -6.10 -4.53
CA VAL A 51 -3.96 -5.75 -4.45
C VAL A 51 -4.39 -5.31 -3.04
N TYR A 52 -3.70 -5.75 -1.99
CA TYR A 52 -3.98 -5.34 -0.62
C TYR A 52 -3.42 -3.95 -0.27
N LEU A 53 -2.62 -3.35 -1.14
CA LEU A 53 -2.07 -1.99 -1.01
C LEU A 53 -2.86 -0.95 -1.80
N THR A 54 -4.14 -1.21 -2.14
CA THR A 54 -4.94 -0.31 -2.97
C THR A 54 -5.39 0.93 -2.17
N PRO A 55 -4.85 2.14 -2.47
CA PRO A 55 -5.22 3.33 -1.71
C PRO A 55 -6.61 3.84 -2.08
N VAL A 56 -7.33 4.35 -1.08
CA VAL A 56 -8.62 5.01 -1.29
C VAL A 56 -8.40 6.38 -1.95
N ARG A 57 -8.81 6.53 -3.20
CA ARG A 57 -8.69 7.79 -3.96
C ARG A 57 -9.75 8.81 -3.55
N ILE A 58 -9.47 10.08 -3.83
CA ILE A 58 -10.40 11.20 -3.61
C ILE A 58 -11.13 11.45 -4.94
N PRO A 59 -12.44 11.14 -5.09
CA PRO A 59 -13.16 11.43 -6.31
C PRO A 59 -13.34 12.94 -6.52
N LEU A 60 -13.66 13.33 -7.76
CA LEU A 60 -14.22 14.66 -8.04
C LEU A 60 -15.57 14.82 -7.31
N GLY A 61 -15.86 16.03 -6.82
CA GLY A 61 -17.09 16.31 -6.10
C GLY A 61 -17.21 17.79 -5.71
N THR A 62 -18.32 18.13 -5.06
CA THR A 62 -18.48 19.44 -4.43
C THR A 62 -17.48 19.61 -3.28
N PRO A 63 -17.10 20.84 -2.89
CA PRO A 63 -16.15 21.05 -1.80
C PRO A 63 -16.50 20.28 -0.51
N ARG A 64 -17.79 20.25 -0.13
CA ARG A 64 -18.27 19.52 1.04
C ARG A 64 -18.10 17.99 0.91
N GLU A 65 -18.40 17.42 -0.26
CA GLU A 65 -18.17 15.99 -0.52
C GLU A 65 -16.67 15.65 -0.54
N THR A 66 -15.85 16.58 -1.04
CA THR A 66 -14.39 16.43 -1.07
C THR A 66 -13.79 16.40 0.33
N ILE A 67 -14.32 17.16 1.31
CA ILE A 67 -13.90 17.05 2.72
C ILE A 67 -14.08 15.62 3.22
N GLY A 68 -15.29 15.06 3.05
CA GLY A 68 -15.58 13.68 3.43
C GLY A 68 -14.67 12.67 2.73
N SER A 69 -14.38 12.92 1.45
CA SER A 69 -13.49 12.08 0.64
C SER A 69 -12.03 12.12 1.09
N VAL A 70 -11.51 13.30 1.47
CA VAL A 70 -10.18 13.46 2.07
C VAL A 70 -10.11 12.68 3.39
N LEU A 71 -11.09 12.87 4.28
CA LEU A 71 -11.12 12.18 5.57
C LEU A 71 -11.24 10.66 5.40
N ASN A 72 -11.99 10.19 4.41
CA ASN A 72 -12.10 8.78 4.07
C ASN A 72 -10.77 8.21 3.53
N ALA A 73 -10.06 8.94 2.67
CA ALA A 73 -8.75 8.54 2.17
C ALA A 73 -7.72 8.40 3.29
N TYR A 74 -7.69 9.34 4.24
CA TYR A 74 -6.82 9.26 5.42
C TYR A 74 -7.23 8.17 6.41
N SER A 75 -8.52 7.95 6.62
CA SER A 75 -9.01 6.80 7.40
C SER A 75 -8.59 5.50 6.73
N GLY A 76 -8.66 5.42 5.40
CA GLY A 76 -8.14 4.32 4.60
C GLY A 76 -6.65 4.08 4.86
N TRP A 77 -5.82 5.13 4.80
CA TRP A 77 -4.38 5.01 5.06
C TRP A 77 -4.09 4.50 6.48
N LEU A 78 -4.70 5.10 7.50
CA LEU A 78 -4.43 4.71 8.89
C LEU A 78 -4.83 3.26 9.19
N ASN A 79 -5.87 2.74 8.53
CA ASN A 79 -6.34 1.36 8.69
C ASN A 79 -5.81 0.39 7.61
N ALA A 80 -4.97 0.85 6.68
CA ALA A 80 -4.44 0.01 5.62
C ALA A 80 -3.62 -1.14 6.24
N GLY A 81 -3.99 -2.37 5.91
CA GLY A 81 -3.35 -3.58 6.45
C GLY A 81 -3.93 -4.11 7.77
N SER A 82 -4.90 -3.45 8.40
CA SER A 82 -5.46 -3.92 9.67
C SER A 82 -6.05 -5.34 9.57
N GLU A 83 -6.79 -5.64 8.49
CA GLU A 83 -7.35 -6.99 8.27
C GLU A 83 -6.26 -8.05 8.07
N LEU A 84 -5.18 -7.71 7.36
CA LEU A 84 -4.02 -8.60 7.19
C LEU A 84 -3.38 -8.91 8.54
N VAL A 85 -3.17 -7.88 9.36
CA VAL A 85 -2.57 -8.01 10.69
C VAL A 85 -3.46 -8.79 11.65
N THR A 86 -4.78 -8.62 11.60
CA THR A 86 -5.71 -9.46 12.36
C THR A 86 -5.59 -10.92 11.94
N ALA A 87 -5.48 -11.21 10.63
CA ALA A 87 -5.28 -12.57 10.13
C ALA A 87 -3.90 -13.17 10.51
N TRP A 88 -2.94 -12.35 10.93
CA TRP A 88 -1.62 -12.80 11.35
C TRP A 88 -1.55 -13.34 12.80
N SER A 89 -2.65 -13.33 13.59
CA SER A 89 -2.65 -13.76 15.01
C SER A 89 -3.95 -14.44 15.51
N PRO A 90 -3.91 -15.39 16.49
CA PRO A 90 -2.78 -15.82 17.30
C PRO A 90 -2.30 -17.26 17.03
N GLY A 91 -1.01 -17.42 16.72
CA GLY A 91 -0.34 -18.73 16.57
C GLY A 91 0.97 -18.69 15.78
N THR A 92 1.11 -17.72 14.86
CA THR A 92 2.33 -17.47 14.11
C THR A 92 3.16 -16.38 14.78
N ALA A 93 4.40 -16.69 15.13
CA ALA A 93 5.38 -15.71 15.59
C ALA A 93 5.78 -14.80 14.41
N VAL A 94 4.90 -13.90 13.99
CA VAL A 94 5.21 -12.92 12.94
C VAL A 94 6.20 -11.92 13.48
N PRO A 95 7.38 -11.75 12.86
CA PRO A 95 8.35 -10.75 13.28
C PRO A 95 7.76 -9.34 13.36
N GLU A 96 8.15 -8.54 14.36
CA GLU A 96 7.64 -7.17 14.53
C GLU A 96 7.96 -6.27 13.33
N ASN A 97 9.13 -6.48 12.70
CA ASN A 97 9.54 -5.74 11.50
C ASN A 97 8.57 -5.93 10.32
N CYS A 98 7.75 -6.99 10.28
CA CYS A 98 6.76 -7.17 9.23
C CYS A 98 5.64 -6.13 9.29
N VAL A 99 5.26 -5.67 10.49
CA VAL A 99 4.27 -4.59 10.67
C VAL A 99 4.86 -3.26 10.21
N GLU A 100 6.11 -2.97 10.57
CA GLU A 100 6.82 -1.77 10.12
C GLU A 100 6.96 -1.74 8.59
N ARG A 101 7.35 -2.87 7.98
CA ARG A 101 7.48 -2.98 6.53
C ARG A 101 6.14 -2.84 5.82
N LEU A 102 5.06 -3.39 6.38
CA LEU A 102 3.71 -3.19 5.84
C LEU A 102 3.30 -1.71 5.90
N ALA A 103 3.54 -1.03 7.02
CA ALA A 103 3.28 0.40 7.14
C ALA A 103 4.10 1.24 6.15
N ALA A 104 5.36 0.87 5.90
CA ALA A 104 6.20 1.51 4.90
C ALA A 104 5.64 1.34 3.47
N ARG A 105 5.17 0.14 3.12
CA ARG A 105 4.52 -0.12 1.82
C ARG A 105 3.21 0.63 1.66
N ASN A 106 2.38 0.69 2.71
CA ASN A 106 1.18 1.53 2.71
C ASN A 106 1.53 2.99 2.49
N ALA A 107 2.57 3.50 3.17
CA ALA A 107 3.00 4.88 3.00
C ALA A 107 3.45 5.19 1.57
N GLU A 108 4.22 4.29 0.94
CA GLU A 108 4.61 4.40 -0.47
C GLU A 108 3.39 4.44 -1.40
N ALA A 109 2.45 3.49 -1.25
CA ALA A 109 1.26 3.40 -2.09
C ALA A 109 0.34 4.63 -1.94
N TYR A 110 0.02 5.02 -0.69
CA TYR A 110 -0.85 6.15 -0.40
C TYR A 110 -0.20 7.48 -0.78
N SER A 111 1.08 7.70 -0.48
CA SER A 111 1.76 8.95 -0.87
C SER A 111 1.83 9.12 -2.39
N GLY A 112 2.14 8.04 -3.13
CA GLY A 112 2.18 8.06 -4.59
C GLY A 112 0.80 8.20 -5.26
N THR A 113 -0.29 7.94 -4.52
CA THR A 113 -1.66 8.02 -5.06
C THR A 113 -2.38 9.30 -4.64
N LEU A 114 -2.23 9.73 -3.40
CA LEU A 114 -3.00 10.86 -2.85
C LEU A 114 -2.35 12.21 -3.12
N PHE A 115 -1.06 12.25 -3.39
CA PHE A 115 -0.34 13.51 -3.51
C PHE A 115 0.20 13.69 -4.92
N THR A 116 0.21 14.94 -5.34
CA THR A 116 1.06 15.39 -6.42
C THR A 116 2.51 15.02 -6.12
N THR A 117 3.25 14.53 -7.12
CA THR A 117 4.59 13.98 -6.95
C THR A 117 5.58 15.07 -6.56
N HIS A 118 5.73 15.32 -5.26
CA HIS A 118 6.66 16.34 -4.76
C HIS A 118 7.78 15.67 -3.97
N SER A 119 8.98 15.73 -4.55
CA SER A 119 10.25 15.36 -3.92
C SER A 119 10.76 16.38 -2.89
N ASP A 120 9.87 17.22 -2.33
CA ASP A 120 10.24 18.21 -1.32
C ASP A 120 10.44 17.52 0.04
N VAL A 121 11.48 17.93 0.75
CA VAL A 121 11.84 17.42 2.09
C VAL A 121 10.70 17.61 3.07
N ALA A 122 9.90 18.69 2.93
CA ALA A 122 8.74 18.95 3.78
C ALA A 122 7.68 17.84 3.71
N TRP A 123 7.49 17.23 2.54
CA TRP A 123 6.56 16.12 2.36
C TRP A 123 7.05 14.83 3.02
N GLN A 124 8.36 14.61 3.06
CA GLN A 124 8.93 13.40 3.64
C GLN A 124 8.67 13.32 5.15
N GLU A 125 8.82 14.43 5.87
CA GLU A 125 8.52 14.50 7.30
C GLU A 125 7.03 14.27 7.56
N TYR A 126 6.17 14.89 6.75
CA TYR A 126 4.73 14.69 6.82
C TYR A 126 4.34 13.22 6.61
N PHE A 127 4.80 12.59 5.53
CA PHE A 127 4.52 11.18 5.25
C PHE A 127 5.12 10.23 6.29
N ALA A 128 6.31 10.55 6.83
CA ALA A 128 6.90 9.79 7.92
C ALA A 128 6.00 9.82 9.17
N SER A 129 5.40 10.97 9.49
CA SER A 129 4.46 11.08 10.61
C SER A 129 3.21 10.23 10.40
N VAL A 130 2.62 10.22 9.19
CA VAL A 130 1.43 9.41 8.88
C VAL A 130 1.77 7.91 8.87
N LYS A 131 2.94 7.53 8.35
CA LYS A 131 3.47 6.16 8.42
C LYS A 131 3.56 5.67 9.86
N VAL A 132 4.12 6.47 10.77
CA VAL A 132 4.24 6.12 12.19
C VAL A 132 2.85 5.88 12.81
N ARG A 133 1.86 6.71 12.47
CA ARG A 133 0.46 6.53 12.94
C ARG A 133 -0.15 5.23 12.40
N ASN A 134 0.02 4.91 11.12
CA ASN A 134 -0.43 3.62 10.57
C ASN A 134 0.27 2.43 11.25
N GLN A 135 1.59 2.50 11.46
CA GLN A 135 2.34 1.46 12.18
C GLN A 135 1.83 1.25 13.60
N GLN A 136 1.58 2.33 14.34
CA GLN A 136 0.99 2.27 15.68
C GLN A 136 -0.40 1.63 15.67
N ASN A 137 -1.22 1.96 14.66
CA ASN A 137 -2.55 1.35 14.48
C ASN A 137 -2.44 -0.15 14.26
N LEU A 138 -1.57 -0.58 13.34
CA LEU A 138 -1.34 -1.99 13.06
C LEU A 138 -0.80 -2.74 14.29
N ALA A 139 0.10 -2.14 15.05
CA ALA A 139 0.62 -2.73 16.30
C ALA A 139 -0.46 -2.83 17.39
N ALA A 140 -1.42 -1.90 17.45
CA ALA A 140 -2.57 -1.99 18.33
C ALA A 140 -3.53 -3.10 17.89
N VAL A 141 -3.89 -3.15 16.61
CA VAL A 141 -4.74 -4.20 16.02
C VAL A 141 -4.17 -5.59 16.28
N ARG A 142 -2.85 -5.76 16.15
CA ARG A 142 -2.18 -7.04 16.42
C ARG A 142 -2.32 -7.52 17.86
N ARG A 143 -2.38 -6.60 18.82
CA ARG A 143 -2.47 -6.89 20.26
C ARG A 143 -3.91 -6.99 20.75
N ALA A 144 -4.86 -6.47 19.99
CA ALA A 144 -6.27 -6.48 20.34
C ALA A 144 -6.85 -7.91 20.28
N GLU A 145 -7.84 -8.19 21.13
CA GLU A 145 -8.63 -9.41 21.02
C GLU A 145 -9.54 -9.32 19.77
N PRO A 146 -9.86 -10.44 19.11
CA PRO A 146 -10.67 -10.44 17.88
C PRO A 146 -12.02 -9.72 18.02
N GLU A 147 -12.60 -9.69 19.22
CA GLU A 147 -13.88 -9.05 19.50
C GLU A 147 -13.79 -7.51 19.66
N SER A 148 -12.58 -6.96 19.75
CA SER A 148 -12.30 -5.52 19.77
C SER A 148 -12.11 -4.95 18.34
N SER A 149 -12.57 -5.67 17.31
CA SER A 149 -12.38 -5.32 15.91
C SER A 149 -13.26 -4.15 15.48
N GLY A 150 -12.69 -2.95 15.50
CA GLY A 150 -13.24 -1.80 14.80
C GLY A 150 -12.13 -1.11 13.99
N ARG A 151 -12.53 -0.19 13.10
CA ARG A 151 -11.60 0.70 12.38
C ARG A 151 -11.74 2.12 12.88
N GLY A 152 -10.61 2.78 13.13
CA GLY A 152 -10.67 4.18 13.53
C GLY A 152 -11.06 5.04 12.34
N THR A 153 -11.78 6.13 12.57
CA THR A 153 -12.30 6.98 11.49
C THR A 153 -12.05 8.44 11.78
N PHE A 154 -11.74 9.20 10.76
CA PHE A 154 -11.81 10.64 10.86
C PHE A 154 -13.27 11.11 10.83
N GLU A 155 -13.62 11.97 11.78
CA GLU A 155 -14.90 12.64 11.87
C GLU A 155 -14.72 14.13 11.55
N LEU A 156 -15.56 14.65 10.66
CA LEU A 156 -15.66 16.09 10.42
C LEU A 156 -16.34 16.75 11.62
N LEU A 157 -15.67 17.70 12.25
CA LEU A 157 -16.23 18.50 13.34
C LEU A 157 -16.91 19.75 12.80
N GLN A 158 -16.22 20.46 11.91
CA GLN A 158 -16.70 21.71 11.35
C GLN A 158 -16.10 21.98 9.98
N GLU A 159 -16.94 22.31 9.01
CA GLU A 159 -16.50 23.00 7.79
C GLU A 159 -16.33 24.49 8.09
N ILE A 160 -15.17 25.06 7.78
CA ILE A 160 -14.86 26.47 8.06
C ILE A 160 -14.93 27.30 6.79
N ASP A 161 -14.26 26.84 5.73
CA ASP A 161 -14.23 27.50 4.43
C ASP A 161 -13.93 26.46 3.36
N SER A 162 -14.56 26.60 2.20
CA SER A 162 -14.37 25.67 1.10
C SER A 162 -14.69 26.36 -0.23
N SER A 163 -13.85 26.13 -1.23
CA SER A 163 -14.07 26.66 -2.58
C SER A 163 -13.55 25.67 -3.62
N ALA A 164 -14.20 25.66 -4.78
CA ALA A 164 -13.76 24.87 -5.92
C ALA A 164 -13.81 25.70 -7.19
N THR A 165 -12.82 25.46 -8.05
CA THR A 165 -12.70 25.96 -9.41
C THR A 165 -12.31 24.79 -10.31
N ASP A 166 -12.37 24.97 -11.63
CA ASP A 166 -11.91 23.96 -12.58
C ASP A 166 -10.42 23.60 -12.40
N SER A 167 -9.63 24.52 -11.84
CA SER A 167 -8.19 24.34 -11.62
C SER A 167 -7.84 23.70 -10.28
N GLY A 168 -8.78 23.66 -9.32
CA GLY A 168 -8.48 23.15 -7.99
C GLY A 168 -9.55 23.44 -6.94
N THR A 169 -9.43 22.73 -5.82
CA THR A 169 -10.31 22.80 -4.65
C THR A 169 -9.49 23.19 -3.43
N PHE A 170 -9.94 24.19 -2.69
CA PHE A 170 -9.38 24.58 -1.40
C PHE A 170 -10.36 24.25 -0.28
N LEU A 171 -9.88 23.57 0.76
CA LEU A 171 -10.67 23.14 1.90
C LEU A 171 -10.02 23.59 3.21
N LYS A 172 -10.85 24.11 4.10
CA LYS A 172 -10.49 24.41 5.49
C LYS A 172 -11.56 23.85 6.40
N PHE A 173 -11.18 22.91 7.26
CA PHE A 173 -12.11 22.23 8.15
C PHE A 173 -11.41 21.76 9.43
N ASP A 174 -12.20 21.53 10.47
CA ASP A 174 -11.74 20.88 11.69
C ASP A 174 -12.22 19.43 11.69
N ALA A 175 -11.33 18.49 12.02
CA ALA A 175 -11.63 17.07 12.09
C ALA A 175 -10.88 16.42 13.26
N VAL A 176 -11.34 15.24 13.67
CA VAL A 176 -10.72 14.44 14.73
C VAL A 176 -10.63 13.00 14.27
N TYR A 177 -9.52 12.31 14.58
CA TYR A 177 -9.46 10.87 14.40
C TYR A 177 -10.02 10.19 15.64
N ARG A 178 -11.02 9.32 15.46
CA ARG A 178 -11.54 8.47 16.54
C ARG A 178 -10.88 7.09 16.43
N PRO A 179 -9.89 6.77 17.29
CA PRO A 179 -9.38 5.41 17.35
C PRO A 179 -10.43 4.47 17.95
N VAL A 180 -10.40 3.20 17.55
CA VAL A 180 -11.31 2.17 18.09
C VAL A 180 -10.93 1.78 19.51
N MET A 181 -9.63 1.80 19.80
CA MET A 181 -9.07 1.45 21.10
C MET A 181 -8.43 2.68 21.73
N ALA A 182 -9.25 3.57 22.28
CA ALA A 182 -8.74 4.64 23.14
C ALA A 182 -7.99 4.00 24.34
N GLY A 183 -6.73 4.42 24.58
CA GLY A 183 -5.95 3.99 25.74
C GLY A 183 -4.95 2.83 25.54
N GLN A 184 -4.83 2.21 24.35
CA GLN A 184 -3.75 1.25 24.05
C GLN A 184 -2.75 1.82 23.03
N GLY A 185 -1.85 2.68 23.50
CA GLY A 185 -0.85 3.40 22.70
C GLY A 185 -0.90 4.91 22.98
N SER A 186 0.10 5.67 22.51
CA SER A 186 0.11 7.14 22.64
C SER A 186 -0.84 7.78 21.62
N TRP A 187 -2.13 7.46 21.74
CA TRP A 187 -3.20 8.00 20.89
C TRP A 187 -3.64 9.40 21.31
N GLU A 188 -3.14 9.91 22.44
CA GLU A 188 -3.50 11.19 23.06
C GLU A 188 -3.28 12.42 22.16
N ASP A 189 -2.58 12.27 21.03
CA ASP A 189 -2.40 13.35 20.04
C ASP A 189 -3.25 13.17 18.77
N LEU A 190 -3.95 12.04 18.64
CA LEU A 190 -4.73 11.66 17.46
C LEU A 190 -6.23 11.88 17.66
N ASP A 191 -6.71 11.75 18.89
CA ASP A 191 -8.08 12.05 19.30
C ASP A 191 -8.33 13.55 19.58
N LYS A 192 -7.32 14.39 19.34
CA LYS A 192 -7.43 15.84 19.43
C LYS A 192 -8.03 16.44 18.15
N PRO A 193 -8.94 17.42 18.27
CA PRO A 193 -9.39 18.23 17.15
C PRO A 193 -8.22 18.90 16.42
N THR A 194 -8.17 18.73 15.12
CA THR A 194 -7.15 19.27 14.22
C THR A 194 -7.80 20.11 13.14
N ARG A 195 -7.20 21.25 12.83
CA ARG A 195 -7.54 22.10 11.69
C ARG A 195 -6.73 21.70 10.48
N TRP A 196 -7.41 21.47 9.38
CA TRP A 196 -6.87 21.05 8.09
C TRP A 196 -6.95 22.20 7.10
N TYR A 197 -5.88 22.39 6.35
CA TYR A 197 -5.81 23.22 5.16
C TYR A 197 -5.40 22.30 4.02
N VAL A 198 -6.28 22.11 3.03
CA VAL A 198 -6.05 21.16 1.93
C VAL A 198 -6.27 21.87 0.62
N GLU A 199 -5.28 21.81 -0.26
CA GLU A 199 -5.40 22.19 -1.66
C GLU A 199 -5.37 20.92 -2.50
N LEU A 200 -6.33 20.77 -3.40
CA LEU A 200 -6.43 19.64 -4.30
C LEU A 200 -6.49 20.12 -5.76
N VAL A 201 -5.87 19.36 -6.65
CA VAL A 201 -5.92 19.58 -8.10
C VAL A 201 -6.49 18.35 -8.81
N PRO A 202 -7.21 18.53 -9.94
CA PRO A 202 -7.70 17.40 -10.72
C PRO A 202 -6.58 16.53 -11.31
N ALA A 203 -6.78 15.22 -11.28
CA ALA A 203 -5.93 14.20 -11.90
C ALA A 203 -6.80 13.10 -12.53
N GLY A 204 -7.29 13.35 -13.74
CA GLY A 204 -8.28 12.48 -14.40
C GLY A 204 -9.63 12.56 -13.69
N GLU A 205 -10.17 11.41 -13.27
CA GLU A 205 -11.46 11.31 -12.56
C GLU A 205 -11.35 11.53 -11.04
N PHE A 206 -10.14 11.86 -10.56
CA PHE A 206 -9.83 12.00 -9.14
C PHE A 206 -9.22 13.36 -8.83
N LEU A 207 -9.16 13.69 -7.55
CA LEU A 207 -8.40 14.79 -6.98
C LEU A 207 -7.14 14.24 -6.31
N VAL A 208 -6.04 14.98 -6.44
CA VAL A 208 -4.80 14.74 -5.70
C VAL A 208 -4.46 15.96 -4.88
N ILE A 209 -3.89 15.73 -3.70
CA ILE A 209 -3.49 16.76 -2.76
C ILE A 209 -2.24 17.45 -3.31
N ASN A 210 -2.36 18.75 -3.56
CA ASN A 210 -1.27 19.63 -3.94
C ASN A 210 -0.58 20.23 -2.71
N TYR A 211 -1.35 20.47 -1.64
CA TYR A 211 -0.86 20.98 -0.38
C TYR A 211 -1.69 20.46 0.78
N ILE A 212 -1.03 20.15 1.90
CA ILE A 212 -1.72 19.88 3.16
C ILE A 212 -0.96 20.44 4.36
N GLU A 213 -1.71 21.00 5.28
CA GLU A 213 -1.20 21.39 6.59
C GLU A 213 -2.24 21.05 7.67
N THR A 214 -1.78 20.51 8.79
CA THR A 214 -2.61 20.25 9.97
C THR A 214 -2.08 20.98 11.19
N LYS A 215 -2.94 21.66 11.93
CA LYS A 215 -2.62 22.37 13.18
C LYS A 215 -3.63 22.01 14.28
N PRO A 216 -3.36 22.23 15.58
CA PRO A 216 -4.38 22.10 16.61
C PRO A 216 -5.59 22.99 16.31
N ALA A 217 -6.81 22.46 16.42
CA ALA A 217 -8.02 23.25 16.25
C ALA A 217 -8.33 24.05 17.52
N ALA A 218 -8.69 25.32 17.35
CA ALA A 218 -9.10 26.19 18.45
C ALA A 218 -10.61 26.08 18.70
N GLY A 219 -11.06 26.31 19.95
CA GLY A 219 -12.48 26.37 20.30
C GLY A 219 -13.10 25.03 20.71
N TYR A 220 -12.30 23.97 20.82
CA TYR A 220 -12.72 22.69 21.40
C TYR A 220 -12.17 22.57 22.82
N PRO A 221 -12.93 22.04 23.79
CA PRO A 221 -12.40 21.78 25.13
C PRO A 221 -11.19 20.84 25.02
N ALA A 222 -10.18 21.06 25.85
CA ALA A 222 -9.09 20.09 26.01
C ALA A 222 -9.72 18.79 26.54
N ALA A 223 -9.50 17.69 25.80
CA ALA A 223 -9.83 16.35 26.26
C ALA A 223 -8.94 15.97 27.45
#